data_AF-A0A928ZRG2-F1
#
_entry.id   AF-A0A928ZRG2-F1
#
_cell.length_a   1.000
_cell.length_b   1.000
_cell.length_c   1.000
_cell.angle_alpha   90.00
_cell.angle_beta   90.00
_cell.angle_gamma   90.00
#
_symmetry.space_group_name_H-M   'P 1'
#
loop_
_entity.id
_entity.type
_entity.pdbx_description
1 polymer ?
#
loop_
_entity_poly.entity_id
_entity_poly.type
_entity_poly.pdbx_seq_one_letter_code
_entity_poly.pdbx_strand_id
1 'polypeptide(L)'
;MRNSTSQDSTDLNENDLNELVQAVQSAAQHREGNCLALLELLRRLERLHYDIRDTLFRDALPDNRQRLYRLLKDIEREGGWPYIQRMQLLSLLENLEKAEQTSGYAEEDPDKPC
;
A
#
# COMPACT_ATOMS: atom_id res chain seq x y z
N MET A 1 -33.93 -13.42 14.33
CA MET A 1 -33.05 -14.03 13.30
C MET A 1 -32.16 -12.93 12.72
N ARG A 2 -30.87 -13.27 12.51
CA ARG A 2 -29.83 -12.62 11.66
C ARG A 2 -29.08 -11.41 12.22
N ASN A 3 -27.83 -11.67 12.63
CA ASN A 3 -26.66 -10.92 12.18
C ASN A 3 -25.47 -11.90 12.11
N SER A 4 -25.42 -12.74 11.07
CA SER A 4 -24.38 -13.78 10.92
C SER A 4 -23.54 -13.62 9.65
N THR A 5 -23.98 -12.79 8.70
CA THR A 5 -23.37 -12.72 7.36
C THR A 5 -22.06 -11.94 7.34
N SER A 6 -21.83 -11.00 8.26
CA SER A 6 -20.61 -10.20 8.29
C SER A 6 -19.42 -10.91 8.94
N GLN A 7 -19.64 -11.78 9.93
CA GLN A 7 -18.57 -12.54 10.59
C GLN A 7 -18.06 -13.68 9.71
N ASP A 8 -18.98 -14.41 9.05
CA ASP A 8 -18.66 -15.51 8.13
C ASP A 8 -17.78 -15.04 6.95
N SER A 9 -17.98 -13.81 6.49
CA SER A 9 -17.18 -13.22 5.39
C SER A 9 -15.75 -12.86 5.82
N THR A 10 -15.55 -12.37 7.04
CA THR A 10 -14.22 -12.07 7.60
C THR A 10 -13.42 -13.33 7.90
N ASP A 11 -14.08 -14.37 8.43
CA ASP A 11 -13.43 -15.65 8.76
C ASP A 11 -12.96 -16.39 7.49
N LEU A 12 -13.72 -16.29 6.38
CA LEU A 12 -13.31 -16.83 5.08
C LEU A 12 -12.10 -16.08 4.49
N ASN A 13 -12.02 -14.76 4.67
CA ASN A 13 -10.89 -13.95 4.20
C ASN A 13 -9.61 -14.21 5.01
N GLU A 14 -9.71 -14.43 6.33
CA GLU A 14 -8.56 -14.79 7.15
C GLU A 14 -8.04 -16.20 6.81
N ASN A 15 -8.93 -17.15 6.53
CA ASN A 15 -8.54 -18.49 6.10
C ASN A 15 -7.79 -18.48 4.77
N ASP A 16 -8.26 -17.72 3.78
CA ASP A 16 -7.58 -17.59 2.48
C ASP A 16 -6.16 -17.02 2.62
N LEU A 17 -6.00 -15.97 3.44
CA LEU A 17 -4.68 -15.39 3.72
C LEU A 17 -3.76 -16.38 4.46
N ASN A 18 -4.30 -17.16 5.41
CA ASN A 18 -3.55 -18.19 6.11
C ASN A 18 -3.08 -19.30 5.16
N GLU A 19 -3.94 -19.75 4.24
CA GLU A 19 -3.57 -20.74 3.21
C GLU A 19 -2.46 -20.22 2.30
N LEU A 20 -2.52 -18.95 1.88
CA LEU A 20 -1.46 -18.32 1.09
C LEU A 20 -0.12 -18.30 1.85
N VAL A 21 -0.13 -17.91 3.13
CA VAL A 21 1.08 -17.91 3.96
C VAL A 21 1.66 -19.31 4.06
N GLN A 22 0.83 -20.33 4.30
CA GLN A 22 1.27 -21.73 4.36
C GLN A 22 1.86 -22.21 3.04
N ALA A 23 1.27 -21.82 1.90
CA ALA A 23 1.78 -22.17 0.58
C ALA A 23 3.17 -21.55 0.33
N VAL A 24 3.37 -20.28 0.69
CA VAL A 24 4.67 -19.60 0.54
C VAL A 24 5.72 -20.20 1.48
N GLN A 25 5.36 -20.50 2.72
CA GLN A 25 6.25 -21.16 3.69
C GLN A 25 6.67 -22.55 3.18
N SER A 26 5.71 -23.34 2.69
CA SER A 26 5.98 -24.64 2.07
C SER A 26 6.94 -24.47 0.89
N ALA A 27 6.71 -23.50 0.00
CA ALA A 27 7.61 -23.24 -1.12
C ALA A 27 9.04 -22.87 -0.67
N ALA A 28 9.19 -22.14 0.44
CA ALA A 28 10.50 -21.83 1.01
C ALA A 28 11.19 -23.08 1.58
N GLN A 29 10.47 -23.91 2.34
CA GLN A 29 11.00 -25.15 2.92
C GLN A 29 11.49 -26.13 1.85
N HIS A 30 10.76 -26.29 0.75
CA HIS A 30 11.20 -27.14 -0.39
C HIS A 30 12.50 -26.66 -1.06
N ARG A 31 12.95 -25.44 -0.76
CA ARG A 31 14.15 -24.80 -1.33
C ARG A 31 15.25 -24.59 -0.29
N GLU A 32 15.09 -25.15 0.90
CA GLU A 32 16.06 -25.06 1.98
C GLU A 32 17.45 -25.54 1.51
N GLY A 33 18.50 -24.81 1.92
CA GLY A 33 19.87 -25.08 1.50
C GLY A 33 20.23 -24.65 0.07
N ASN A 34 19.27 -24.18 -0.74
CA ASN A 34 19.52 -23.67 -2.10
C ASN A 34 19.31 -22.15 -2.18
N CYS A 35 20.41 -21.40 -2.03
CA CYS A 35 20.39 -19.93 -2.05
C CYS A 35 19.79 -19.33 -3.33
N LEU A 36 20.06 -19.90 -4.51
CA LEU A 36 19.54 -19.38 -5.77
C LEU A 36 18.04 -19.61 -5.89
N ALA A 37 17.55 -20.79 -5.50
CA ALA A 37 16.12 -21.10 -5.51
C ALA A 37 15.34 -20.23 -4.51
N LEU A 38 15.91 -19.96 -3.33
CA LEU A 38 15.33 -19.02 -2.37
C LEU A 38 15.31 -17.58 -2.91
N LEU A 39 16.38 -17.13 -3.58
CA LEU A 39 16.42 -15.81 -4.20
C LEU A 39 15.36 -15.67 -5.31
N GLU A 40 15.13 -16.72 -6.12
CA GLU A 40 14.05 -16.73 -7.10
C GLU A 40 12.67 -16.60 -6.46
N LEU A 41 12.43 -17.30 -5.35
CA LEU A 41 11.18 -17.17 -4.58
C LEU A 41 10.99 -15.73 -4.09
N LEU A 42 12.02 -15.15 -3.48
CA LEU A 42 11.98 -13.77 -2.97
C LEU A 42 11.68 -12.75 -4.07
N ARG A 43 12.33 -12.86 -5.23
CA ARG A 43 12.07 -11.97 -6.38
C ARG A 43 10.64 -12.08 -6.90
N ARG A 44 10.06 -13.29 -6.89
CA ARG A 44 8.66 -13.49 -7.30
C ARG A 44 7.69 -12.84 -6.31
N LEU A 45 7.93 -13.01 -5.01
CA LEU A 45 7.13 -12.36 -3.97
C LEU A 45 7.23 -10.83 -4.06
N GLU A 46 8.42 -10.30 -4.29
CA GLU A 46 8.63 -8.86 -4.48
C GLU A 46 7.85 -8.32 -5.68
N ARG A 47 7.86 -9.05 -6.81
CA ARG A 47 7.13 -8.65 -8.01
C ARG A 47 5.62 -8.68 -7.79
N LEU A 48 5.11 -9.74 -7.18
CA LEU A 48 3.70 -9.86 -6.81
C LEU A 48 3.28 -8.73 -5.86
N HIS A 49 4.12 -8.43 -4.86
CA HIS A 49 3.89 -7.32 -3.96
C HIS A 49 3.85 -5.97 -4.71
N TYR A 50 4.81 -5.73 -5.63
CA TYR A 50 4.83 -4.50 -6.43
C TYR A 50 3.56 -4.36 -7.27
N ASP A 51 3.14 -5.42 -7.96
CA ASP A 51 1.97 -5.41 -8.84
C ASP A 51 0.69 -5.11 -8.04
N ILE A 52 0.49 -5.78 -6.89
CA ILE A 52 -0.66 -5.51 -6.00
C ILE A 52 -0.62 -4.07 -5.49
N ARG A 53 0.57 -3.59 -5.10
CA ARG A 53 0.73 -2.23 -4.58
C ARG A 53 0.40 -1.16 -5.62
N ASP A 54 0.89 -1.31 -6.84
CA ASP A 54 0.76 -0.28 -7.89
C ASP A 54 -0.60 -0.30 -8.62
N THR A 55 -1.33 -1.41 -8.50
CA THR A 55 -2.68 -1.56 -9.08
C THR A 55 -3.76 -1.56 -7.98
N LEU A 56 -4.05 -2.72 -7.40
CA LEU A 56 -5.18 -2.94 -6.49
C LEU A 56 -5.14 -2.04 -5.26
N PHE A 57 -3.98 -1.92 -4.60
CA PHE A 57 -3.85 -1.11 -3.39
C PHE A 57 -3.94 0.38 -3.71
N ARG A 58 -3.29 0.83 -4.79
CA ARG A 58 -3.33 2.22 -5.24
C ARG A 58 -4.74 2.66 -5.60
N ASP A 59 -5.48 1.82 -6.33
CA ASP A 59 -6.87 2.09 -6.72
C ASP A 59 -7.82 2.09 -5.50
N ALA A 60 -7.48 1.32 -4.45
CA ALA A 60 -8.23 1.29 -3.21
C ALA A 60 -7.89 2.44 -2.24
N LEU A 61 -6.91 3.31 -2.56
CA LEU A 61 -6.53 4.40 -1.68
C LEU A 61 -7.69 5.41 -1.51
N PRO A 62 -7.92 5.92 -0.29
CA PRO A 62 -8.91 6.95 -0.08
C PRO A 62 -8.56 8.25 -0.83
N ASP A 63 -9.53 8.78 -1.55
CA ASP A 63 -9.49 10.12 -2.17
C ASP A 63 -9.59 11.26 -1.13
N ASN A 64 -10.18 10.96 0.03
CA ASN A 64 -10.29 11.89 1.15
C ASN A 64 -9.02 11.90 2.03
N ARG A 65 -8.37 13.06 2.11
CA ARG A 65 -7.17 13.30 2.94
C ARG A 65 -7.28 12.79 4.38
N GLN A 66 -8.40 13.02 5.07
CA GLN A 66 -8.56 12.59 6.46
C GLN A 66 -8.58 11.07 6.59
N ARG A 67 -9.20 10.37 5.63
CA ARG A 67 -9.22 8.90 5.60
C ARG A 67 -7.85 8.35 5.24
N LEU A 68 -7.14 8.99 4.32
CA LEU A 68 -5.76 8.67 3.98
C LEU A 68 -4.83 8.81 5.20
N TYR A 69 -4.95 9.89 5.97
CA TYR A 69 -4.16 10.08 7.20
C TYR A 69 -4.43 9.02 8.27
N ARG A 70 -5.68 8.54 8.40
CA ARG A 70 -6.01 7.45 9.32
C ARG A 70 -5.37 6.14 8.86
N LEU A 71 -5.53 5.81 7.58
CA LEU A 71 -4.90 4.64 6.96
C LEU A 71 -3.37 4.64 7.15
N LEU A 72 -2.71 5.79 6.93
CA LEU A 72 -1.27 5.93 7.13
C LEU A 72 -0.85 5.68 8.58
N LYS A 73 -1.59 6.22 9.56
CA LYS A 73 -1.31 6.00 10.98
C LYS A 73 -1.51 4.54 11.41
N ASP A 74 -2.52 3.88 10.86
CA ASP A 74 -2.78 2.47 11.15
C ASP A 74 -1.64 1.58 10.59
N ILE A 75 -1.20 1.85 9.36
CA ILE A 75 -0.03 1.19 8.73
C ILE A 75 1.27 1.43 9.54
N GLU A 76 1.48 2.63 10.07
CA GLU A 76 2.65 2.94 10.92
C GLU A 76 2.63 2.20 12.26
N ARG A 77 1.44 2.00 12.85
CA ARG A 77 1.27 1.34 14.15
C ARG A 77 1.45 -0.17 14.10
N GLU A 78 1.07 -0.81 13.00
CA GLU A 78 1.10 -2.27 12.85
C GLU A 78 2.45 -2.83 12.36
N GLY A 79 3.41 -1.97 12.01
CA GLY A 79 4.78 -2.41 11.68
C GLY A 79 5.22 -2.12 10.25
N GLY A 80 4.68 -1.06 9.62
CA GLY A 80 5.28 -0.40 8.47
C GLY A 80 4.63 -0.75 7.13
N TRP A 81 4.75 0.21 6.21
CA TRP A 81 4.40 0.04 4.79
C TRP A 81 5.00 -1.26 4.23
N PRO A 82 4.28 -2.01 3.39
CA PRO A 82 4.85 -3.16 2.71
C PRO A 82 5.90 -2.60 1.72
N TYR A 83 7.17 -2.68 2.14
CA TYR A 83 8.37 -2.10 1.51
C TYR A 83 8.14 -0.83 0.66
N ILE A 84 7.76 0.27 1.29
CA ILE A 84 8.08 1.60 0.75
C ILE A 84 9.41 2.04 1.34
N GLN A 85 10.37 2.32 0.46
CA GLN A 85 11.60 3.01 0.82
C GLN A 85 11.18 4.31 1.52
N ARG A 86 11.45 4.43 2.83
CA ARG A 86 11.00 5.54 3.69
C ARG A 86 11.23 6.93 3.09
N MET A 87 12.19 7.07 2.19
CA MET A 87 12.47 8.30 1.43
C MET A 87 11.37 8.68 0.43
N GLN A 88 10.72 7.71 -0.23
CA GLN A 88 9.67 7.98 -1.23
C GLN A 88 8.38 8.52 -0.58
N LEU A 89 8.09 8.14 0.67
CA LEU A 89 6.90 8.63 1.39
C LEU A 89 7.06 10.10 1.83
N LEU A 90 8.24 10.48 2.32
CA LEU A 90 8.55 11.87 2.63
C LEU A 90 8.47 12.74 1.38
N SER A 91 8.98 12.25 0.24
CA SER A 91 8.85 12.95 -1.05
C SER A 91 7.39 13.07 -1.51
N LEU A 92 6.54 12.05 -1.27
CA LEU A 92 5.11 12.12 -1.58
C LEU A 92 4.40 13.17 -0.72
N LEU A 93 4.69 13.22 0.59
CA LEU A 93 4.13 14.21 1.52
C LEU A 93 4.57 15.63 1.16
N GLU A 94 5.85 15.84 0.85
CA GLU A 94 6.36 17.13 0.39
C GLU A 94 5.69 17.58 -0.93
N ASN A 95 5.45 16.65 -1.86
CA ASN A 95 4.78 16.97 -3.11
C ASN A 95 3.30 17.32 -2.90
N LEU A 96 2.62 16.68 -1.93
CA LEU A 96 1.24 17.02 -1.56
C LEU A 96 1.15 18.39 -0.87
N GLU A 97 2.15 18.76 -0.07
CA GLU A 97 2.23 20.07 0.59
C GLU A 97 2.51 21.19 -0.44
N LYS A 98 3.42 20.95 -1.39
CA LYS A 98 3.67 21.84 -2.55
C LYS A 98 2.43 21.99 -3.44
N ALA A 99 1.67 20.91 -3.63
CA ALA A 99 0.44 20.94 -4.41
C ALA A 99 -0.67 21.78 -3.74
N GLU A 100 -0.70 21.87 -2.41
CA GLU A 100 -1.60 22.78 -1.70
C GLU A 100 -1.14 24.25 -1.81
N GLN A 101 0.16 24.49 -1.83
CA GLN A 101 0.74 25.84 -1.92
C GLN A 101 0.60 26.45 -3.32
N THR A 102 0.66 25.63 -4.38
CA THR A 102 0.49 26.12 -5.77
C THR A 102 -0.97 26.47 -6.14
N SER A 103 -1.95 26.06 -5.35
CA SER A 103 -3.37 26.41 -5.57
C SER A 103 -3.75 27.78 -5.00
N GLY A 104 -2.81 28.48 -4.33
CA GLY A 104 -3.07 29.74 -3.61
C GLY A 104 -2.67 31.03 -4.32
N TYR A 105 -2.05 31.00 -5.50
CA TYR A 105 -1.66 32.21 -6.23
C TYR A 105 -1.94 32.07 -7.74
N ALA A 106 -3.21 32.12 -8.10
CA ALA A 106 -3.63 32.62 -9.40
C ALA A 106 -4.42 33.90 -9.14
N GLU A 107 -3.73 34.96 -8.69
CA GLU A 107 -4.27 36.31 -8.73
C GLU A 107 -3.71 36.96 -10.00
N GLU A 108 -4.65 37.31 -10.87
CA GLU A 108 -4.46 37.97 -12.14
C GLU A 108 -3.71 39.29 -11.96
N ASP A 109 -2.85 39.66 -12.90
CA ASP A 109 -2.38 41.04 -13.05
C ASP A 109 -3.26 41.71 -14.12
N PRO A 110 -4.32 42.45 -13.74
CA PRO A 110 -5.26 43.03 -14.69
C PRO A 110 -4.80 44.37 -15.27
N ASP A 111 -3.57 44.84 -15.02
CA ASP A 111 -3.18 46.20 -15.41
C ASP A 111 -1.79 46.26 -16.06
N LYS A 112 -1.68 45.70 -17.26
CA LYS A 112 -0.58 46.02 -18.18
C LYS A 112 -1.07 47.09 -19.16
N PRO A 113 -0.69 48.38 -19.00
CA PRO A 113 -1.07 49.41 -19.95
C PRO A 113 -0.32 49.25 -21.28
N CYS A 114 -0.98 49.70 -22.35
CA CYS A 114 -0.61 49.61 -23.77
C CYS A 114 0.83 50.06 -24.08
#